data_AF-A0A9D8SQ72-F1
#
_entry.id   AF-A0A9D8SQ72-F1
#
_cell.length_a   1.000
_cell.length_b   1.000
_cell.length_c   1.000
_cell.angle_alpha   90.00
_cell.angle_beta   90.00
_cell.angle_gamma   90.00
#
_symmetry.space_group_name_H-M   'P 1'
#
loop_
_entity.id
_entity.type
_entity.pdbx_description
1 polymer ?
#
loop_
_entity_poly.entity_id
_entity_poly.type
_entity_poly.pdbx_seq_one_letter_code
_entity_poly.pdbx_strand_id
1 'polypeptide(L)'
;MAKEKEVVVTEEQEKQYIDALVKKVAAAQKKFAEYTEEQVDYIFRRVALKLSSLRIPLAKMAVEETGMGVVEDKVIKNHFASEYIYNKFKNVKTCGILEEDKANGLIKIAEPLGVIAGVIPTTNPTSTAIFKSLIALKTRNGIIFSPHPRAKKCTVETARLILEEAVKAGAPEDIIGWIDEPTILRTQYLMAHPQVDIILATGGPGMVKSAYSSGKPALGVGAGNTPALIDETADIQMAVSSILMSKTFDNGMICASEQSVTAVKDVYDDVKAEFVKRGAYILNAKEKEKLGKVIMLDGHLNAAIVGQPAHKIAEMAKISVPVETKVLIAECTKVGAEEPFSAEKLSPVLALYKADDFKSGAELAKSLVSHGGKGHTSVLYTNPMNDDRIKYYGHLMITGRVMINCPASQGAIGDIYNFRLEPSLTLGCGSWGGNSVSENVGVKHLMNIKNVAKREENMLWFRVPPKIYFKPGSLGVALKELKGKKRAFIVTDKPLFDLGMTHKVTDVLDEIGVSYKIFSDVHPDPDLTTVNNAIAGLRSFEPDVIIALGGGSPIDA
;
A
#
# COMPACT_ATOMS: atom_id res chain seq x y z
N MET A 1 14.68 -50.47 -30.59
CA MET A 1 14.45 -49.12 -30.02
C MET A 1 13.78 -49.31 -28.67
N ALA A 2 14.55 -49.17 -27.58
CA ALA A 2 14.02 -49.27 -26.23
C ALA A 2 13.10 -48.07 -25.97
N LYS A 3 11.86 -48.32 -25.57
CA LYS A 3 10.96 -47.30 -25.03
C LYS A 3 11.61 -46.75 -23.77
N GLU A 4 11.96 -45.47 -23.77
CA GLU A 4 12.32 -44.75 -22.55
C GLU A 4 11.18 -44.92 -21.56
N LYS A 5 11.49 -45.53 -20.40
CA LYS A 5 10.57 -45.59 -19.27
C LYS A 5 10.44 -44.17 -18.73
N GLU A 6 9.26 -43.56 -18.86
CA GLU A 6 8.92 -42.37 -18.09
C GLU A 6 9.12 -42.68 -16.59
N VAL A 7 10.09 -42.00 -15.98
CA VAL A 7 10.30 -42.08 -14.54
C VAL A 7 9.19 -41.27 -13.89
N VAL A 8 8.18 -41.96 -13.35
CA VAL A 8 7.11 -41.33 -12.56
C VAL A 8 7.72 -40.82 -11.25
N VAL A 9 7.87 -39.51 -11.13
CA VAL A 9 8.31 -38.86 -9.87
C VAL A 9 7.20 -39.02 -8.85
N THR A 10 7.52 -39.52 -7.66
CA THR A 10 6.54 -39.70 -6.58
C THR A 10 6.28 -38.39 -5.83
N GLU A 11 5.12 -38.26 -5.19
CA GLU A 11 4.81 -37.10 -4.32
C GLU A 11 5.89 -36.87 -3.26
N GLU A 12 6.43 -37.95 -2.69
CA GLU A 12 7.51 -37.91 -1.70
C GLU A 12 8.81 -37.32 -2.28
N GLN A 13 9.17 -37.69 -3.51
CA GLN A 13 10.34 -37.13 -4.19
C GLN A 13 10.16 -35.64 -4.49
N GLU A 14 8.95 -35.20 -4.84
CA GLU A 14 8.67 -33.78 -5.04
C GLU A 14 8.79 -32.98 -3.74
N LYS A 15 8.32 -33.52 -2.60
CA LYS A 15 8.46 -32.89 -1.29
C LYS A 15 9.91 -32.81 -0.85
N GLN A 16 10.66 -33.91 -0.96
CA GLN A 16 12.09 -33.93 -0.62
C GLN A 16 12.92 -32.95 -1.44
N TYR A 17 12.58 -32.74 -2.71
CA TYR A 17 13.20 -31.71 -3.54
C TYR A 17 12.97 -30.30 -2.96
N ILE A 18 11.74 -29.98 -2.55
CA ILE A 18 11.41 -28.68 -1.94
C ILE A 18 12.07 -28.53 -0.57
N ASP A 19 12.08 -29.57 0.26
CA ASP A 19 12.75 -29.54 1.57
C ASP A 19 14.24 -29.20 1.43
N ALA A 20 14.92 -29.86 0.48
CA ALA A 20 16.32 -29.60 0.19
C ALA A 20 16.55 -28.16 -0.29
N LEU A 21 15.68 -27.65 -1.16
CA LEU A 21 15.75 -26.28 -1.68
C LEU A 21 15.53 -25.24 -0.57
N VAL A 22 14.50 -25.41 0.26
CA VAL A 22 14.19 -24.48 1.35
C VAL A 22 15.29 -24.50 2.41
N LYS A 23 15.83 -25.68 2.75
CA LYS A 23 16.91 -25.80 3.73
C LYS A 23 18.16 -25.01 3.34
N LYS A 24 18.54 -25.04 2.05
CA LYS A 24 19.69 -24.26 1.53
C LYS A 24 19.44 -22.76 1.67
N VAL A 25 18.29 -22.29 1.20
CA VAL A 25 17.94 -20.87 1.22
C VAL A 25 17.78 -20.34 2.65
N ALA A 26 17.20 -21.14 3.55
CA ALA A 26 17.10 -20.80 4.97
C ALA A 26 18.48 -20.67 5.63
N ALA A 27 19.44 -21.55 5.29
CA ALA A 27 20.81 -21.45 5.79
C ALA A 27 21.54 -20.21 5.25
N ALA A 28 21.36 -19.89 3.96
CA ALA A 28 21.88 -18.68 3.35
C ALA A 28 21.29 -17.41 3.97
N GLN A 29 19.97 -17.39 4.19
CA GLN A 29 19.26 -16.25 4.78
C GLN A 29 19.76 -15.94 6.20
N LYS A 30 19.99 -16.96 7.03
CA LYS A 30 20.55 -16.77 8.38
C LYS A 30 21.88 -16.03 8.35
N LYS A 31 22.77 -16.38 7.41
CA LYS A 31 24.04 -15.65 7.21
C LYS A 31 23.79 -14.23 6.72
N PHE A 32 22.84 -14.06 5.80
CA PHE A 32 22.55 -12.75 5.20
C PHE A 32 21.90 -11.76 6.17
N ALA A 33 21.19 -12.25 7.19
CA ALA A 33 20.61 -11.44 8.25
C ALA A 33 21.66 -10.63 9.05
N GLU A 34 22.88 -11.15 9.15
CA GLU A 34 24.01 -10.55 9.89
C GLU A 34 24.74 -9.45 9.11
N TYR A 35 24.40 -9.23 7.83
CA TYR A 35 25.10 -8.28 6.98
C TYR A 35 24.79 -6.83 7.39
N THR A 36 25.79 -5.95 7.23
CA THR A 36 25.60 -4.51 7.46
C THR A 36 24.78 -3.88 6.34
N GLU A 37 24.24 -2.69 6.59
CA GLU A 37 23.49 -1.93 5.59
C GLU A 37 24.33 -1.69 4.32
N GLU A 38 25.62 -1.38 4.47
CA GLU A 38 26.54 -1.12 3.36
C GLU A 38 26.77 -2.35 2.49
N GLN A 39 26.89 -3.54 3.10
CA GLN A 39 27.02 -4.80 2.35
C GLN A 39 25.75 -5.11 1.56
N VAL A 40 24.59 -4.94 2.20
CA VAL A 40 23.28 -5.13 1.57
C VAL A 40 23.08 -4.15 0.41
N ASP A 41 23.42 -2.87 0.60
CA ASP A 41 23.31 -1.84 -0.42
C ASP A 41 24.24 -2.06 -1.60
N TYR A 42 25.45 -2.56 -1.34
CA TYR A 42 26.37 -2.93 -2.40
C TYR A 42 25.79 -4.06 -3.26
N ILE A 43 25.31 -5.13 -2.64
CA ILE A 43 24.65 -6.25 -3.35
C ILE A 43 23.44 -5.74 -4.13
N PHE A 44 22.56 -4.97 -3.49
CA PHE A 44 21.36 -4.40 -4.11
C PHE A 44 21.69 -3.57 -5.36
N ARG A 45 22.69 -2.69 -5.26
CA ARG A 45 23.17 -1.87 -6.39
C ARG A 45 23.73 -2.73 -7.52
N ARG A 46 24.61 -3.69 -7.21
CA ARG A 46 25.26 -4.55 -8.22
C ARG A 46 24.24 -5.34 -9.02
N VAL A 47 23.29 -5.96 -8.32
CA VAL A 47 22.20 -6.72 -8.95
C VAL A 47 21.34 -5.81 -9.82
N ALA A 48 20.87 -4.66 -9.30
CA ALA A 48 20.01 -3.76 -10.08
C ALA A 48 20.66 -3.31 -11.40
N LEU A 49 21.93 -2.88 -11.36
CA LEU A 49 22.67 -2.44 -12.54
C LEU A 49 22.88 -3.58 -13.55
N LYS A 50 23.19 -4.79 -13.06
CA LYS A 50 23.35 -5.96 -13.92
C LYS A 50 22.05 -6.28 -14.65
N LEU A 51 20.91 -6.30 -13.96
CA LEU A 51 19.63 -6.64 -14.56
C LEU A 51 19.12 -5.54 -15.50
N SER A 52 19.41 -4.28 -15.18
CA SER A 52 19.20 -3.14 -16.08
C SER A 52 19.96 -3.32 -17.39
N SER A 53 21.21 -3.79 -17.36
CA SER A 53 22.00 -4.09 -18.57
C SER A 53 21.47 -5.28 -19.39
N LEU A 54 20.76 -6.21 -18.75
CA LEU A 54 20.22 -7.43 -19.35
C LEU A 54 18.74 -7.34 -19.74
N ARG A 55 18.14 -6.15 -19.64
CA ARG A 55 16.72 -5.92 -19.95
C ARG A 55 16.28 -6.43 -21.33
N ILE A 56 17.14 -6.30 -22.35
CA ILE A 56 16.87 -6.72 -23.74
C ILE A 56 16.87 -8.25 -23.91
N PRO A 57 17.94 -8.99 -23.59
CA PRO A 57 17.94 -10.45 -23.75
C PRO A 57 16.84 -11.12 -22.92
N LEU A 58 16.58 -10.66 -21.69
CA LEU A 58 15.52 -11.21 -20.84
C LEU A 58 14.12 -10.93 -21.39
N ALA A 59 13.89 -9.77 -22.00
CA ALA A 59 12.63 -9.44 -22.66
C ALA A 59 12.37 -10.35 -23.88
N LYS A 60 13.38 -10.54 -24.73
CA LYS A 60 13.30 -11.44 -25.89
C LYS A 60 12.97 -12.87 -25.47
N MET A 61 13.68 -13.39 -24.47
CA MET A 61 13.44 -14.73 -23.94
C MET A 61 12.02 -14.90 -23.40
N ALA A 62 11.49 -13.89 -22.70
CA ALA A 62 10.12 -13.95 -22.20
C ALA A 62 9.08 -13.96 -23.33
N VAL A 63 9.25 -13.15 -24.39
CA VAL A 63 8.34 -13.18 -25.54
C VAL A 63 8.43 -14.52 -26.28
N GLU A 64 9.64 -15.01 -26.51
CA GLU A 64 9.89 -16.27 -27.23
C GLU A 64 9.29 -17.48 -26.49
N GLU A 65 9.48 -17.56 -25.17
CA GLU A 65 8.97 -18.68 -24.38
C GLU A 65 7.44 -18.62 -24.21
N THR A 66 6.89 -17.45 -23.90
CA THR A 66 5.47 -17.32 -23.57
C THR A 66 4.56 -17.20 -24.79
N GLY A 67 5.11 -16.68 -25.90
CA GLY A 67 4.36 -16.26 -27.09
C GLY A 67 3.51 -15.01 -26.87
N MET A 68 3.78 -14.22 -25.82
CA MET A 68 2.90 -13.15 -25.33
C MET A 68 3.63 -11.81 -25.21
N GLY A 69 2.97 -10.75 -25.66
CA GLY A 69 3.40 -9.37 -25.48
C GLY A 69 4.33 -8.83 -26.55
N VAL A 70 5.06 -7.76 -26.20
CA VAL A 70 5.91 -6.99 -27.10
C VAL A 70 7.30 -6.85 -26.48
N VAL A 71 8.35 -7.11 -27.27
CA VAL A 71 9.73 -7.15 -26.77
C VAL A 71 10.13 -5.79 -26.17
N GLU A 72 9.86 -4.71 -26.87
CA GLU A 72 10.15 -3.33 -26.48
C GLU A 72 9.48 -2.96 -25.15
N ASP A 73 8.21 -3.35 -24.98
CA ASP A 73 7.48 -3.09 -23.74
C ASP A 73 8.01 -3.94 -22.58
N LYS A 74 8.39 -5.20 -22.83
CA LYS A 74 9.07 -6.02 -21.81
C LYS A 74 10.46 -5.47 -21.45
N VAL A 75 11.16 -4.82 -22.37
CA VAL A 75 12.40 -4.09 -22.07
C VAL A 75 12.12 -2.96 -21.08
N ILE A 76 11.06 -2.18 -21.31
CA ILE A 76 10.64 -1.10 -20.40
C ILE A 76 10.25 -1.69 -19.03
N LYS A 77 9.51 -2.81 -18.99
CA LYS A 77 9.14 -3.49 -17.73
C LYS A 77 10.35 -3.98 -16.95
N ASN A 78 11.34 -4.56 -17.62
CA ASN A 78 12.58 -5.00 -16.97
C ASN A 78 13.41 -3.81 -16.47
N HIS A 79 13.45 -2.72 -17.23
CA HIS A 79 14.09 -1.48 -16.81
C HIS A 79 13.41 -0.87 -15.59
N PHE A 80 12.08 -0.81 -15.58
CA PHE A 80 11.29 -0.39 -14.43
C PHE A 80 11.58 -1.26 -13.21
N ALA A 81 11.50 -2.58 -13.36
CA ALA A 81 11.74 -3.52 -12.26
C ALA A 81 13.17 -3.48 -11.71
N SER A 82 14.14 -2.93 -12.44
CA SER A 82 15.53 -2.79 -12.01
C SER A 82 15.82 -1.37 -11.51
N GLU A 83 15.90 -0.40 -12.41
CA GLU A 83 16.36 0.97 -12.11
C GLU A 83 15.38 1.75 -11.23
N TYR A 84 14.07 1.67 -11.47
CA TYR A 84 13.10 2.44 -10.66
C TYR A 84 13.04 1.87 -9.24
N ILE A 85 13.00 0.54 -9.10
CA ILE A 85 13.06 -0.14 -7.80
C ILE A 85 14.34 0.23 -7.05
N TYR A 86 15.49 0.19 -7.72
CA TYR A 86 16.76 0.60 -7.12
C TYR A 86 16.74 2.06 -6.67
N ASN A 87 16.36 2.98 -7.55
CA ASN A 87 16.39 4.41 -7.24
C ASN A 87 15.45 4.78 -6.11
N LYS A 88 14.29 4.12 -6.00
CA LYS A 88 13.37 4.32 -4.90
C LYS A 88 13.94 3.82 -3.56
N PHE A 89 14.50 2.62 -3.53
CA PHE A 89 14.81 1.95 -2.26
C PHE A 89 16.29 2.05 -1.83
N LYS A 90 17.19 2.57 -2.67
CA LYS A 90 18.65 2.63 -2.38
C LYS A 90 19.03 3.35 -1.08
N ASN A 91 18.22 4.29 -0.61
CA ASN A 91 18.47 5.06 0.60
C ASN A 91 17.53 4.68 1.76
N VAL A 92 16.67 3.69 1.58
CA VAL A 92 15.77 3.23 2.64
C VAL A 92 16.57 2.36 3.60
N LYS A 93 16.59 2.74 4.88
CA LYS A 93 17.24 1.94 5.91
C LYS A 93 16.46 0.65 6.15
N THR A 94 17.13 -0.49 6.06
CA THR A 94 16.53 -1.82 6.22
C THR A 94 17.27 -2.72 7.19
N CYS A 95 18.34 -2.21 7.83
CA CYS A 95 19.19 -2.91 8.78
C CYS A 95 19.29 -2.19 10.13
N GLY A 96 19.28 -2.97 11.20
CA GLY A 96 19.47 -2.47 12.56
C GLY A 96 18.40 -1.46 13.00
N ILE A 97 18.83 -0.44 13.75
CA ILE A 97 17.94 0.59 14.32
C ILE A 97 17.40 1.49 13.20
N LEU A 98 16.10 1.45 12.95
CA LEU A 98 15.42 2.37 12.02
C LEU A 98 15.16 3.74 12.64
N GLU A 99 14.73 3.75 13.90
CA GLU A 99 14.29 4.94 14.62
C GLU A 99 14.66 4.79 16.10
N GLU A 100 15.16 5.86 16.71
CA GLU A 100 15.45 5.94 18.14
C GLU A 100 14.87 7.24 18.70
N ASP A 101 13.79 7.11 19.45
CA ASP A 101 13.18 8.18 20.23
C ASP A 101 13.68 8.09 21.68
N LYS A 102 14.78 8.80 21.96
CA LYS A 102 15.41 8.81 23.28
C LYS A 102 14.54 9.48 24.34
N ALA A 103 13.67 10.42 23.96
CA ALA A 103 12.83 11.16 24.89
C ALA A 103 11.68 10.30 25.41
N ASN A 104 11.14 9.41 24.58
CA ASN A 104 10.06 8.48 24.94
C ASN A 104 10.52 7.03 25.13
N GLY A 105 11.84 6.80 25.20
CA GLY A 105 12.40 5.47 25.48
C GLY A 105 12.13 4.39 24.42
N LEU A 106 11.90 4.75 23.16
CA LEU A 106 11.52 3.80 22.10
C LEU A 106 12.62 3.62 21.05
N ILE A 107 12.91 2.38 20.69
CA ILE A 107 13.79 2.02 19.57
C ILE A 107 13.04 1.08 18.62
N LYS A 108 13.04 1.37 17.32
CA LYS A 108 12.52 0.46 16.28
C LYS A 108 13.67 -0.18 15.53
N ILE A 109 13.68 -1.50 15.44
CA ILE A 109 14.73 -2.29 14.79
C ILE A 109 14.13 -3.09 13.63
N ALA A 110 14.78 -3.05 12.47
CA ALA A 110 14.40 -3.85 11.31
C ALA A 110 14.99 -5.27 11.39
N GLU A 111 14.11 -6.25 11.27
CA GLU A 111 14.46 -7.67 11.19
C GLU A 111 13.96 -8.23 9.86
N PRO A 112 14.76 -9.04 9.13
CA PRO A 112 14.25 -9.76 7.97
C PRO A 112 13.10 -10.70 8.37
N LEU A 113 12.21 -11.01 7.43
CA LEU A 113 11.16 -11.99 7.65
C LEU A 113 11.72 -13.42 7.68
N GLY A 114 12.70 -13.70 6.82
CA GLY A 114 13.27 -15.02 6.63
C GLY A 114 13.20 -15.46 5.16
N VAL A 115 12.63 -16.63 4.90
CA VAL A 115 12.50 -17.20 3.55
C VAL A 115 11.15 -16.83 2.93
N ILE A 116 11.20 -16.27 1.73
CA ILE A 116 10.04 -15.84 0.95
C ILE A 116 9.73 -16.88 -0.12
N ALA A 117 8.48 -17.33 -0.23
CA ALA A 117 7.99 -18.05 -1.41
C ALA A 117 7.44 -17.05 -2.45
N GLY A 118 8.14 -16.88 -3.57
CA GLY A 118 7.79 -15.95 -4.64
C GLY A 118 7.07 -16.65 -5.81
N VAL A 119 5.75 -16.49 -5.92
CA VAL A 119 5.00 -17.01 -7.08
C VAL A 119 5.10 -16.01 -8.25
N ILE A 120 5.45 -16.51 -9.44
CA ILE A 120 5.71 -15.69 -10.63
C ILE A 120 4.66 -15.96 -11.73
N PRO A 121 3.99 -14.92 -12.27
CA PRO A 121 2.98 -15.08 -13.30
C PRO A 121 3.60 -15.20 -14.70
N THR A 122 2.83 -15.77 -15.64
CA THR A 122 3.26 -15.89 -17.05
C THR A 122 3.31 -14.55 -17.81
N THR A 123 2.60 -13.51 -17.34
CA THR A 123 2.50 -12.21 -18.02
C THR A 123 3.73 -11.33 -17.79
N ASN A 124 4.28 -11.38 -16.58
CA ASN A 124 5.38 -10.55 -16.10
C ASN A 124 6.55 -11.40 -15.53
N PRO A 125 7.03 -12.44 -16.22
CA PRO A 125 7.88 -13.46 -15.59
C PRO A 125 9.22 -12.89 -15.13
N THR A 126 9.96 -12.26 -16.04
CA THR A 126 11.30 -11.72 -15.78
C THR A 126 11.24 -10.48 -14.90
N SER A 127 10.38 -9.50 -15.23
CA SER A 127 10.26 -8.27 -14.46
C SER A 127 9.80 -8.51 -13.01
N THR A 128 8.88 -9.45 -12.75
CA THR A 128 8.45 -9.75 -11.38
C THR A 128 9.54 -10.49 -10.59
N ALA A 129 10.30 -11.39 -11.24
CA ALA A 129 11.46 -12.02 -10.60
C ALA A 129 12.52 -10.98 -10.20
N ILE A 130 12.86 -10.04 -11.09
CA ILE A 130 13.77 -8.93 -10.79
C ILE A 130 13.26 -8.11 -9.61
N PHE A 131 12.00 -7.64 -9.69
CA PHE A 131 11.39 -6.82 -8.64
C PHE A 131 11.43 -7.51 -7.28
N LYS A 132 10.96 -8.76 -7.20
CA LYS A 132 10.88 -9.51 -5.93
C LYS A 132 12.25 -9.82 -5.36
N SER A 133 13.23 -10.20 -6.19
CA SER A 133 14.60 -10.40 -5.75
C SER A 133 15.21 -9.13 -5.19
N LEU A 134 15.04 -7.99 -5.87
CA LEU A 134 15.60 -6.71 -5.44
C LEU A 134 15.07 -6.30 -4.06
N ILE A 135 13.74 -6.35 -3.86
CA ILE A 135 13.18 -5.98 -2.56
C ILE A 135 13.51 -7.02 -1.46
N ALA A 136 13.63 -8.31 -1.80
CA ALA A 136 14.02 -9.36 -0.86
C ALA A 136 15.49 -9.20 -0.42
N LEU A 137 16.39 -8.95 -1.37
CA LEU A 137 17.80 -8.73 -1.10
C LEU A 137 18.02 -7.47 -0.25
N LYS A 138 17.37 -6.36 -0.62
CA LYS A 138 17.43 -5.10 0.15
C LYS A 138 16.93 -5.25 1.59
N THR A 139 16.14 -6.29 1.89
CA THR A 139 15.58 -6.55 3.22
C THR A 139 16.18 -7.79 3.90
N ARG A 140 17.33 -8.29 3.41
CA ARG A 140 18.08 -9.43 3.98
C ARG A 140 17.28 -10.75 4.04
N ASN A 141 16.34 -10.93 3.12
CA ASN A 141 15.55 -12.14 3.00
C ASN A 141 16.13 -13.09 1.95
N GLY A 142 15.91 -14.39 2.15
CA GLY A 142 16.06 -15.40 1.10
C GLY A 142 14.77 -15.52 0.31
N ILE A 143 14.83 -15.89 -0.97
CA ILE A 143 13.62 -16.04 -1.80
C ILE A 143 13.68 -17.27 -2.70
N ILE A 144 12.58 -17.99 -2.80
CA ILE A 144 12.42 -19.18 -3.64
C ILE A 144 11.30 -18.94 -4.64
N PHE A 145 11.61 -19.01 -5.93
CA PHE A 145 10.64 -18.77 -6.98
C PHE A 145 9.87 -20.02 -7.39
N SER A 146 8.54 -19.91 -7.44
CA SER A 146 7.67 -20.84 -8.16
C SER A 146 7.23 -20.20 -9.48
N PRO A 147 7.83 -20.59 -10.63
CA PRO A 147 7.45 -20.06 -11.92
C PRO A 147 6.16 -20.66 -12.45
N HIS A 148 5.41 -19.88 -13.23
CA HIS A 148 4.36 -20.43 -14.06
C HIS A 148 4.95 -21.39 -15.12
N PRO A 149 4.35 -22.57 -15.40
CA PRO A 149 4.92 -23.54 -16.34
C PRO A 149 5.21 -23.00 -17.74
N ARG A 150 4.38 -22.08 -18.25
CA ARG A 150 4.56 -21.41 -19.56
C ARG A 150 5.70 -20.38 -19.62
N ALA A 151 6.34 -20.07 -18.50
CA ALA A 151 7.37 -19.03 -18.40
C ALA A 151 8.54 -19.47 -17.51
N LYS A 152 8.76 -20.78 -17.35
CA LYS A 152 9.70 -21.34 -16.39
C LYS A 152 11.14 -21.02 -16.76
N LYS A 153 11.52 -21.14 -18.03
CA LYS A 153 12.91 -20.95 -18.48
C LYS A 153 13.35 -19.51 -18.29
N CYS A 154 12.57 -18.53 -18.74
CA CYS A 154 12.91 -17.12 -18.61
C CYS A 154 12.91 -16.66 -17.14
N THR A 155 12.01 -17.20 -16.31
CA THR A 155 11.99 -16.91 -14.87
C THR A 155 13.23 -17.47 -14.18
N VAL A 156 13.54 -18.75 -14.42
CA VAL A 156 14.70 -19.45 -13.84
C VAL A 156 16.01 -18.81 -14.27
N GLU A 157 16.16 -18.49 -15.56
CA GLU A 157 17.36 -17.81 -16.06
C GLU A 157 17.54 -16.43 -15.41
N THR A 158 16.45 -15.68 -15.22
CA THR A 158 16.49 -14.40 -14.52
C THR A 158 16.94 -14.58 -13.08
N ALA A 159 16.37 -15.55 -12.35
CA ALA A 159 16.75 -15.83 -10.96
C ALA A 159 18.21 -16.27 -10.84
N ARG A 160 18.71 -17.11 -11.77
CA ARG A 160 20.10 -17.55 -11.85
C ARG A 160 21.05 -16.36 -12.02
N LEU A 161 20.77 -15.47 -12.98
CA LEU A 161 21.61 -14.28 -13.24
C LEU A 161 21.62 -13.31 -12.06
N ILE A 162 20.50 -13.17 -11.35
CA ILE A 162 20.42 -12.38 -10.12
C ILE A 162 21.29 -13.00 -9.04
N LEU A 163 21.16 -14.31 -8.80
CA LEU A 163 21.94 -15.02 -7.80
C LEU A 163 23.45 -14.89 -8.08
N GLU A 164 23.86 -15.13 -9.32
CA GLU A 164 25.26 -15.02 -9.72
C GLU A 164 25.85 -13.63 -9.46
N GLU A 165 25.12 -12.57 -9.78
CA GLU A 165 25.60 -11.21 -9.51
C GLU A 165 25.57 -10.89 -8.01
N ALA A 166 24.55 -11.35 -7.29
CA ALA A 166 24.45 -11.15 -5.85
C ALA A 166 25.64 -11.82 -5.13
N VAL A 167 25.98 -13.06 -5.50
CA VAL A 167 27.11 -13.82 -4.94
C VAL A 167 28.44 -13.18 -5.29
N LYS A 168 28.63 -12.72 -6.54
CA LYS A 168 29.82 -11.93 -6.93
C LYS A 168 29.96 -10.64 -6.11
N ALA A 169 28.84 -10.05 -5.69
CA ALA A 169 28.81 -8.87 -4.83
C ALA A 169 28.95 -9.20 -3.33
N GLY A 170 29.05 -10.48 -2.96
CA GLY A 170 29.29 -10.95 -1.60
C GLY A 170 28.08 -11.58 -0.91
N ALA A 171 26.94 -11.77 -1.59
CA ALA A 171 25.79 -12.47 -1.01
C ALA A 171 26.07 -13.97 -0.80
N PRO A 172 25.38 -14.65 0.12
CA PRO A 172 25.49 -16.11 0.28
C PRO A 172 25.04 -16.89 -0.97
N GLU A 173 25.71 -18.01 -1.27
CA GLU A 173 25.56 -18.79 -2.52
C GLU A 173 24.14 -19.28 -2.84
N ASP A 174 23.32 -19.55 -1.83
CA ASP A 174 21.97 -20.10 -1.99
C ASP A 174 20.86 -19.11 -1.60
N ILE A 175 21.15 -17.79 -1.55
CA ILE A 175 20.17 -16.79 -1.06
C ILE A 175 18.92 -16.67 -1.95
N ILE A 176 19.01 -17.11 -3.21
CA ILE A 176 17.90 -17.20 -4.15
C ILE A 176 17.80 -18.63 -4.67
N GLY A 177 16.60 -19.21 -4.65
CA GLY A 177 16.29 -20.51 -5.24
C GLY A 177 15.10 -20.44 -6.21
N TRP A 178 14.84 -21.54 -6.91
CA TRP A 178 13.70 -21.66 -7.81
C TRP A 178 13.29 -23.13 -8.00
N ILE A 179 12.06 -23.35 -8.46
CA ILE A 179 11.56 -24.66 -8.88
C ILE A 179 11.79 -24.82 -10.38
N ASP A 180 12.66 -25.74 -10.78
CA ASP A 180 13.01 -25.98 -12.20
C ASP A 180 11.82 -26.55 -12.99
N GLU A 181 11.13 -27.52 -12.40
CA GLU A 181 9.96 -28.17 -12.98
C GLU A 181 8.72 -27.88 -12.12
N PRO A 182 7.94 -26.83 -12.43
CA PRO A 182 6.83 -26.40 -11.60
C PRO A 182 5.64 -27.35 -11.70
N THR A 183 5.21 -27.88 -10.56
CA THR A 183 3.96 -28.62 -10.40
C THR A 183 3.07 -27.91 -9.38
N ILE A 184 1.77 -28.21 -9.38
CA ILE A 184 0.83 -27.69 -8.37
C ILE A 184 1.28 -28.15 -6.98
N LEU A 185 1.67 -29.42 -6.84
CA LEU A 185 2.13 -30.02 -5.59
C LEU A 185 3.37 -29.30 -5.04
N ARG A 186 4.43 -29.12 -5.84
CA ARG A 186 5.64 -28.38 -5.43
C ARG A 186 5.34 -26.97 -4.97
N THR A 187 4.45 -26.28 -5.69
CA THR A 187 4.08 -24.90 -5.36
C THR A 187 3.30 -24.83 -4.05
N GLN A 188 2.30 -25.71 -3.87
CA GLN A 188 1.52 -25.78 -2.64
C GLN A 188 2.37 -26.18 -1.44
N TYR A 189 3.25 -27.16 -1.63
CA TYR A 189 4.15 -27.61 -0.58
C TYR A 189 5.17 -26.54 -0.20
N LEU A 190 5.77 -25.83 -1.16
CA LEU A 190 6.63 -24.66 -0.89
C LEU A 190 5.88 -23.61 -0.06
N MET A 191 4.65 -23.27 -0.45
CA MET A 191 3.83 -22.28 0.26
C MET A 191 3.50 -22.69 1.70
N ALA A 192 3.30 -23.99 1.97
CA ALA A 192 2.99 -24.51 3.30
C ALA A 192 4.24 -24.88 4.13
N HIS A 193 5.44 -24.85 3.54
CA HIS A 193 6.64 -25.41 4.15
C HIS A 193 6.98 -24.72 5.49
N PRO A 194 7.35 -25.47 6.55
CA PRO A 194 7.57 -24.90 7.89
C PRO A 194 8.61 -23.78 7.94
N GLN A 195 9.66 -23.85 7.13
CA GLN A 195 10.73 -22.85 7.05
C GLN A 195 10.51 -21.74 6.01
N VAL A 196 9.31 -21.64 5.41
CA VAL A 196 8.90 -20.46 4.64
C VAL A 196 8.13 -19.53 5.57
N ASP A 197 8.51 -18.25 5.59
CA ASP A 197 8.00 -17.26 6.54
C ASP A 197 6.89 -16.39 5.96
N ILE A 198 6.93 -16.16 4.63
CA ILE A 198 5.90 -15.39 3.93
C ILE A 198 5.79 -15.79 2.45
N ILE A 199 4.60 -15.62 1.88
CA ILE A 199 4.35 -15.85 0.46
C ILE A 199 4.09 -14.52 -0.25
N LEU A 200 4.81 -14.28 -1.35
CA LEU A 200 4.47 -13.24 -2.32
C LEU A 200 3.72 -13.86 -3.50
N ALA A 201 2.40 -13.83 -3.46
CA ALA A 201 1.53 -14.50 -4.42
C ALA A 201 1.08 -13.56 -5.54
N THR A 202 1.84 -13.51 -6.64
CA THR A 202 1.47 -12.76 -7.86
C THR A 202 0.97 -13.75 -8.91
N GLY A 203 -0.35 -13.92 -8.99
CA GLY A 203 -0.98 -14.87 -9.89
C GLY A 203 -2.50 -14.68 -9.91
N GLY A 204 -3.20 -15.56 -10.63
CA GLY A 204 -4.66 -15.50 -10.70
C GLY A 204 -5.35 -15.81 -9.35
N PRO A 205 -6.67 -15.55 -9.24
CA PRO A 205 -7.43 -15.67 -7.99
C PRO A 205 -7.28 -17.03 -7.29
N GLY A 206 -7.23 -18.14 -8.05
CA GLY A 206 -7.05 -19.48 -7.48
C GLY A 206 -5.71 -19.65 -6.76
N MET A 207 -4.62 -19.09 -7.32
CA MET A 207 -3.29 -19.14 -6.71
C MET A 207 -3.21 -18.28 -5.46
N VAL A 208 -3.80 -17.08 -5.51
CA VAL A 208 -3.85 -16.18 -4.34
C VAL A 208 -4.66 -16.79 -3.20
N LYS A 209 -5.81 -17.41 -3.51
CA LYS A 209 -6.59 -18.17 -2.52
C LYS A 209 -5.76 -19.29 -1.91
N SER A 210 -5.03 -20.05 -2.73
CA SER A 210 -4.13 -21.11 -2.24
C SER A 210 -3.04 -20.57 -1.30
N ALA A 211 -2.48 -19.39 -1.58
CA ALA A 211 -1.48 -18.76 -0.72
C ALA A 211 -2.06 -18.35 0.64
N TYR A 212 -3.25 -17.72 0.67
CA TYR A 212 -3.92 -17.36 1.93
C TYR A 212 -4.46 -18.57 2.71
N SER A 213 -4.64 -19.73 2.05
CA SER A 213 -5.03 -20.99 2.70
C SER A 213 -3.84 -21.88 3.10
N SER A 214 -2.60 -21.42 2.91
CA SER A 214 -1.39 -22.22 3.17
C SER A 214 -1.03 -22.39 4.64
N GLY A 215 -1.65 -21.60 5.54
CA GLY A 215 -1.24 -21.49 6.95
C GLY A 215 -0.05 -20.55 7.17
N LYS A 216 0.47 -19.90 6.13
CA LYS A 216 1.53 -18.89 6.21
C LYS A 216 1.00 -17.48 5.95
N PRO A 217 1.64 -16.43 6.52
CA PRO A 217 1.42 -15.06 6.07
C PRO A 217 1.59 -14.95 4.55
N ALA A 218 0.69 -14.22 3.90
CA ALA A 218 0.73 -14.04 2.45
C ALA A 218 0.44 -12.58 2.07
N LEU A 219 1.14 -12.11 1.04
CA LEU A 219 0.88 -10.88 0.32
C LEU A 219 0.44 -11.26 -1.08
N GLY A 220 -0.88 -11.30 -1.27
CA GLY A 220 -1.50 -11.59 -2.55
C GLY A 220 -1.84 -10.33 -3.34
N VAL A 221 -2.26 -10.57 -4.58
CA VAL A 221 -2.82 -9.58 -5.50
C VAL A 221 -4.27 -9.94 -5.85
N GLY A 222 -4.92 -9.11 -6.65
CA GLY A 222 -6.25 -9.38 -7.21
C GLY A 222 -6.27 -9.22 -8.72
N ALA A 223 -7.37 -9.63 -9.34
CA ALA A 223 -7.65 -9.34 -10.74
C ALA A 223 -7.91 -7.84 -10.94
N GLY A 224 -7.54 -7.31 -12.11
CA GLY A 224 -7.77 -5.92 -12.45
C GLY A 224 -8.88 -5.77 -13.48
N ASN A 225 -10.01 -5.17 -13.07
CA ASN A 225 -11.07 -4.76 -14.00
C ASN A 225 -11.21 -3.25 -14.07
N THR A 226 -10.11 -2.56 -14.41
CA THR A 226 -9.98 -1.10 -14.32
C THR A 226 -10.94 -0.35 -15.25
N PRO A 227 -11.93 0.40 -14.73
CA PRO A 227 -12.70 1.34 -15.53
C PRO A 227 -11.98 2.69 -15.66
N ALA A 228 -12.15 3.34 -16.80
CA ALA A 228 -11.77 4.73 -17.02
C ALA A 228 -13.02 5.57 -17.31
N LEU A 229 -13.38 6.47 -16.39
CA LEU A 229 -14.44 7.46 -16.61
C LEU A 229 -13.84 8.71 -17.26
N ILE A 230 -14.43 9.17 -18.37
CA ILE A 230 -14.14 10.45 -19.02
C ILE A 230 -15.37 11.32 -18.86
N ASP A 231 -15.24 12.39 -18.07
CA ASP A 231 -16.31 13.38 -17.92
C ASP A 231 -16.26 14.46 -19.01
N GLU A 232 -17.32 15.26 -19.07
CA GLU A 232 -17.52 16.29 -20.10
C GLU A 232 -16.50 17.44 -20.05
N THR A 233 -15.67 17.51 -19.01
CA THR A 233 -14.66 18.56 -18.82
C THR A 233 -13.23 18.08 -19.11
N ALA A 234 -13.06 16.80 -19.42
CA ALA A 234 -11.76 16.19 -19.64
C ALA A 234 -11.11 16.67 -20.95
N ASP A 235 -9.78 16.70 -20.98
CA ASP A 235 -9.03 16.75 -22.23
C ASP A 235 -9.15 15.38 -22.93
N ILE A 236 -10.02 15.31 -23.94
CA ILE A 236 -10.31 14.08 -24.69
C ILE A 236 -9.05 13.53 -25.39
N GLN A 237 -8.21 14.39 -25.96
CA GLN A 237 -7.02 13.95 -26.70
C GLN A 237 -6.02 13.31 -25.74
N MET A 238 -5.76 13.95 -24.60
CA MET A 238 -4.91 13.41 -23.54
C MET A 238 -5.48 12.12 -22.96
N ALA A 239 -6.79 12.09 -22.67
CA ALA A 239 -7.45 10.93 -22.08
C ALA A 239 -7.34 9.70 -23.00
N VAL A 240 -7.74 9.84 -24.27
CA VAL A 240 -7.67 8.74 -25.24
C VAL A 240 -6.22 8.32 -25.52
N SER A 241 -5.29 9.27 -25.62
CA SER A 241 -3.86 8.94 -25.79
C SER A 241 -3.31 8.14 -24.61
N SER A 242 -3.67 8.53 -23.38
CA SER A 242 -3.24 7.86 -22.15
C SER A 242 -3.82 6.45 -22.05
N ILE A 243 -5.12 6.30 -22.31
CA ILE A 243 -5.78 4.99 -22.32
C ILE A 243 -5.14 4.07 -23.35
N LEU A 244 -4.89 4.54 -24.57
CA LEU A 244 -4.25 3.72 -25.60
C LEU A 244 -2.82 3.34 -25.21
N MET A 245 -2.01 4.30 -24.70
CA MET A 245 -0.64 4.02 -24.23
C MET A 245 -0.62 2.93 -23.17
N SER A 246 -1.52 2.99 -22.19
CA SER A 246 -1.65 1.98 -21.14
C SER A 246 -2.18 0.65 -21.67
N LYS A 247 -3.24 0.67 -22.47
CA LYS A 247 -3.92 -0.54 -22.95
C LYS A 247 -3.08 -1.35 -23.93
N THR A 248 -2.27 -0.69 -24.76
CA THR A 248 -1.42 -1.39 -25.74
C THR A 248 -0.08 -1.82 -25.16
N PHE A 249 0.31 -1.30 -23.99
CA PHE A 249 1.59 -1.63 -23.37
C PHE A 249 1.67 -3.12 -23.03
N ASP A 250 2.64 -3.80 -23.63
CA ASP A 250 2.84 -5.24 -23.61
C ASP A 250 1.55 -6.00 -23.97
N ASN A 251 0.83 -5.50 -24.98
CA ASN A 251 -0.49 -5.96 -25.41
C ASN A 251 -1.51 -6.07 -24.26
N GLY A 252 -1.50 -5.11 -23.32
CA GLY A 252 -2.53 -5.01 -22.28
C GLY A 252 -2.42 -6.02 -21.15
N MET A 253 -1.22 -6.60 -20.94
CA MET A 253 -0.98 -7.62 -19.92
C MET A 253 -0.71 -7.08 -18.51
N ILE A 254 -0.58 -5.77 -18.33
CA ILE A 254 -0.55 -5.17 -16.99
C ILE A 254 -1.96 -5.24 -16.41
N CYS A 255 -2.10 -5.84 -15.22
CA CYS A 255 -3.40 -5.99 -14.55
C CYS A 255 -4.10 -4.65 -14.28
N ALA A 256 -3.34 -3.58 -14.04
CA ALA A 256 -3.92 -2.25 -13.88
C ALA A 256 -4.46 -1.63 -15.18
N SER A 257 -4.13 -2.18 -16.37
CA SER A 257 -4.57 -1.63 -17.65
C SER A 257 -6.09 -1.53 -17.75
N GLU A 258 -6.56 -0.51 -18.45
CA GLU A 258 -7.98 -0.24 -18.67
C GLU A 258 -8.66 -1.45 -19.30
N GLN A 259 -9.85 -1.76 -18.80
CA GLN A 259 -10.72 -2.81 -19.35
C GLN A 259 -11.96 -2.23 -19.99
N SER A 260 -12.36 -1.03 -19.54
CA SER A 260 -13.54 -0.33 -20.01
C SER A 260 -13.33 1.17 -19.96
N VAL A 261 -13.98 1.87 -20.86
CA VAL A 261 -14.07 3.33 -20.90
C VAL A 261 -15.54 3.70 -20.78
N THR A 262 -15.86 4.60 -19.88
CA THR A 262 -17.19 5.21 -19.76
C THR A 262 -17.05 6.67 -20.11
N ALA A 263 -17.74 7.14 -21.14
CA ALA A 263 -17.76 8.55 -21.50
C ALA A 263 -19.15 9.14 -21.23
N VAL A 264 -19.17 10.34 -20.63
CA VAL A 264 -20.40 11.12 -20.44
C VAL A 264 -20.98 11.48 -21.81
N LYS A 265 -22.31 11.46 -21.93
CA LYS A 265 -23.05 11.55 -23.19
C LYS A 265 -22.65 12.73 -24.06
N ASP A 266 -22.30 13.86 -23.45
CA ASP A 266 -21.96 15.12 -24.12
C ASP A 266 -20.63 15.04 -24.87
N VAL A 267 -19.74 14.11 -24.50
CA VAL A 267 -18.43 13.90 -25.13
C VAL A 267 -18.26 12.50 -25.72
N TYR A 268 -19.31 11.68 -25.71
CA TYR A 268 -19.25 10.27 -26.11
C TYR A 268 -18.79 10.09 -27.56
N ASP A 269 -19.39 10.85 -28.48
CA ASP A 269 -19.11 10.74 -29.91
C ASP A 269 -17.70 11.28 -30.23
N ASP A 270 -17.26 12.35 -29.54
CA ASP A 270 -15.91 12.90 -29.67
C ASP A 270 -14.84 11.93 -29.16
N VAL A 271 -15.07 11.29 -28.00
CA VAL A 271 -14.20 10.24 -27.46
C VAL A 271 -14.10 9.07 -28.44
N LYS A 272 -15.22 8.60 -28.98
CA LYS A 272 -15.26 7.52 -29.98
C LYS A 272 -14.50 7.90 -31.25
N ALA A 273 -14.69 9.11 -31.76
CA ALA A 273 -13.99 9.61 -32.93
C ALA A 273 -12.47 9.71 -32.70
N GLU A 274 -12.05 10.19 -31.53
CA GLU A 274 -10.63 10.30 -31.18
C GLU A 274 -9.97 8.92 -31.02
N PHE A 275 -10.68 7.90 -30.51
CA PHE A 275 -10.19 6.51 -30.49
C PHE A 275 -9.92 5.99 -31.91
N VAL A 276 -10.89 6.16 -32.82
CA VAL A 276 -10.75 5.73 -34.23
C VAL A 276 -9.57 6.44 -34.89
N LYS A 277 -9.47 7.75 -34.73
CA LYS A 277 -8.37 8.58 -35.27
C LYS A 277 -7.00 8.10 -34.81
N ARG A 278 -6.88 7.52 -33.61
CA ARG A 278 -5.61 7.03 -33.04
C ARG A 278 -5.31 5.55 -33.32
N GLY A 279 -6.17 4.88 -34.10
CA GLY A 279 -5.98 3.50 -34.57
C GLY A 279 -6.74 2.43 -33.79
N ALA A 280 -7.80 2.81 -33.06
CA ALA A 280 -8.74 1.83 -32.51
C ALA A 280 -9.79 1.42 -33.56
N TYR A 281 -10.26 0.18 -33.47
CA TYR A 281 -11.32 -0.34 -34.33
C TYR A 281 -12.61 -0.55 -33.51
N ILE A 282 -13.70 0.12 -33.89
CA ILE A 282 -15.01 -0.06 -33.25
C ILE A 282 -15.73 -1.24 -33.89
N LEU A 283 -16.05 -2.24 -33.08
CA LEU A 283 -16.74 -3.45 -33.51
C LEU A 283 -18.23 -3.16 -33.76
N ASN A 284 -18.77 -3.67 -34.86
CA ASN A 284 -20.21 -3.72 -35.05
C ASN A 284 -20.88 -4.82 -34.19
N ALA A 285 -22.20 -4.85 -34.14
CA ALA A 285 -22.94 -5.80 -33.30
C ALA A 285 -22.61 -7.28 -33.57
N LYS A 286 -22.42 -7.67 -34.84
CA LYS A 286 -22.08 -9.06 -35.22
C LYS A 286 -20.65 -9.41 -34.85
N GLU A 287 -19.72 -8.47 -35.03
CA GLU A 287 -18.32 -8.61 -34.64
C GLU A 287 -18.18 -8.71 -33.12
N LYS A 288 -18.90 -7.87 -32.36
CA LYS A 288 -18.97 -7.93 -30.90
C LYS A 288 -19.40 -9.31 -30.42
N GLU A 289 -20.46 -9.89 -30.99
CA GLU A 289 -20.94 -11.21 -30.59
C GLU A 289 -19.89 -12.31 -30.85
N LYS A 290 -19.27 -12.31 -32.03
CA LYS A 290 -18.22 -13.27 -32.39
C LYS A 290 -17.02 -13.16 -31.47
N LEU A 291 -16.54 -11.94 -31.23
CA LEU A 291 -15.38 -11.71 -30.37
C LEU A 291 -15.69 -12.01 -28.90
N GLY A 292 -16.90 -11.72 -28.43
CA GLY A 292 -17.34 -12.06 -27.06
C GLY A 292 -17.20 -13.56 -26.75
N LYS A 293 -17.53 -14.43 -27.72
CA LYS A 293 -17.36 -15.90 -27.63
C LYS A 293 -15.90 -16.35 -27.63
N VAL A 294 -14.98 -15.51 -28.13
CA VAL A 294 -13.53 -15.77 -28.11
C VAL A 294 -12.92 -15.27 -26.80
N ILE A 295 -13.42 -14.18 -26.22
CA ILE A 295 -12.90 -13.61 -24.97
C ILE A 295 -13.12 -14.56 -23.80
N MET A 296 -14.34 -15.11 -23.66
CA MET A 296 -14.70 -16.02 -22.58
C MET A 296 -15.04 -17.40 -23.11
N LEU A 297 -14.37 -18.43 -22.58
CA LEU A 297 -14.66 -19.85 -22.83
C LEU A 297 -15.11 -20.46 -21.50
N ASP A 298 -16.31 -21.04 -21.49
CA ASP A 298 -16.90 -21.68 -20.30
C ASP A 298 -16.87 -20.81 -19.03
N GLY A 299 -17.09 -19.50 -19.19
CA GLY A 299 -17.08 -18.52 -18.09
C GLY A 299 -15.69 -18.10 -17.61
N HIS A 300 -14.62 -18.53 -18.28
CA HIS A 300 -13.24 -18.18 -17.98
C HIS A 300 -12.59 -17.40 -19.11
N LEU A 301 -11.65 -16.52 -18.77
CA LEU A 301 -10.86 -15.79 -19.75
C LEU A 301 -10.08 -16.76 -20.63
N ASN A 302 -10.22 -16.62 -21.95
CA ASN A 302 -9.48 -17.42 -22.91
C ASN A 302 -7.99 -17.08 -22.87
N ALA A 303 -7.17 -17.98 -22.34
CA ALA A 303 -5.72 -17.81 -22.24
C ALA A 303 -5.01 -17.59 -23.60
N ALA A 304 -5.66 -17.91 -24.73
CA ALA A 304 -5.12 -17.70 -26.06
C ALA A 304 -5.10 -16.22 -26.48
N ILE A 305 -5.99 -15.36 -25.93
CA ILE A 305 -6.01 -13.93 -26.30
C ILE A 305 -5.00 -13.10 -25.50
N VAL A 306 -4.55 -13.62 -24.36
CA VAL A 306 -3.75 -12.86 -23.39
C VAL A 306 -2.44 -12.44 -24.04
N GLY A 307 -2.16 -11.14 -24.01
CA GLY A 307 -0.94 -10.56 -24.60
C GLY A 307 -0.81 -10.70 -26.12
N GLN A 308 -1.88 -11.06 -26.84
CA GLN A 308 -1.87 -11.06 -28.30
C GLN A 308 -2.20 -9.68 -28.87
N PRO A 309 -1.64 -9.31 -30.04
CA PRO A 309 -2.00 -8.07 -30.71
C PRO A 309 -3.46 -8.10 -31.20
N ALA A 310 -4.09 -6.92 -31.30
CA ALA A 310 -5.51 -6.78 -31.63
C ALA A 310 -5.91 -7.52 -32.92
N HIS A 311 -5.10 -7.45 -33.99
CA HIS A 311 -5.43 -8.12 -35.26
C HIS A 311 -5.48 -9.66 -35.13
N LYS A 312 -4.60 -10.29 -34.32
CA LYS A 312 -4.64 -11.74 -34.09
C LYS A 312 -5.86 -12.16 -33.29
N ILE A 313 -6.29 -11.34 -32.33
CA ILE A 313 -7.51 -11.61 -31.54
C ILE A 313 -8.74 -11.50 -32.46
N ALA A 314 -8.77 -10.49 -33.34
CA ALA A 314 -9.83 -10.37 -34.35
C ALA A 314 -9.88 -11.59 -35.28
N GLU A 315 -8.71 -12.09 -35.73
CA GLU A 315 -8.60 -13.29 -36.56
C GLU A 315 -9.17 -14.54 -35.86
N MET A 316 -8.91 -14.73 -34.56
CA MET A 316 -9.52 -15.81 -33.76
C MET A 316 -11.05 -15.77 -33.79
N ALA A 317 -11.64 -14.57 -33.88
CA ALA A 317 -13.07 -14.35 -34.01
C ALA A 317 -13.57 -14.32 -35.47
N LYS A 318 -12.70 -14.59 -36.44
CA LYS A 318 -12.97 -14.49 -37.89
C LYS A 318 -13.46 -13.09 -38.29
N ILE A 319 -12.81 -12.07 -37.74
CA ILE A 319 -13.00 -10.65 -38.03
C ILE A 319 -11.73 -10.15 -38.71
N SER A 320 -11.86 -9.44 -39.84
CA SER A 320 -10.73 -8.85 -40.54
C SER A 320 -10.59 -7.39 -40.11
N VAL A 321 -9.43 -7.04 -39.56
CA VAL A 321 -9.07 -5.66 -39.21
C VAL A 321 -7.66 -5.37 -39.75
N PRO A 322 -7.31 -4.10 -40.00
CA PRO A 322 -5.94 -3.73 -40.38
C PRO A 322 -4.92 -4.19 -39.33
N VAL A 323 -3.72 -4.60 -39.76
CA VAL A 323 -2.68 -5.19 -38.89
C VAL A 323 -2.19 -4.17 -37.85
N GLU A 324 -2.18 -2.90 -38.22
CA GLU A 324 -1.84 -1.74 -37.40
C GLU A 324 -2.91 -1.35 -36.38
N THR A 325 -4.07 -2.02 -36.38
CA THR A 325 -5.11 -1.82 -35.37
C THR A 325 -4.51 -1.99 -33.98
N LYS A 326 -4.64 -0.96 -33.15
CA LYS A 326 -4.04 -0.93 -31.81
C LYS A 326 -4.91 -1.63 -30.77
N VAL A 327 -6.22 -1.36 -30.80
CA VAL A 327 -7.19 -1.84 -29.82
C VAL A 327 -8.53 -2.12 -30.51
N LEU A 328 -9.21 -3.20 -30.10
CA LEU A 328 -10.60 -3.48 -30.48
C LEU A 328 -11.55 -2.92 -29.42
N ILE A 329 -12.59 -2.20 -29.82
CA ILE A 329 -13.54 -1.58 -28.89
C ILE A 329 -14.96 -2.07 -29.19
N ALA A 330 -15.65 -2.57 -28.17
CA ALA A 330 -17.09 -2.89 -28.25
C ALA A 330 -17.92 -1.88 -27.47
N GLU A 331 -18.99 -1.37 -28.09
CA GLU A 331 -19.99 -0.59 -27.37
C GLU A 331 -20.86 -1.51 -26.49
N CYS A 332 -20.99 -1.20 -25.21
CA CYS A 332 -21.65 -2.03 -24.21
C CYS A 332 -22.66 -1.22 -23.38
N THR A 333 -23.71 -1.89 -22.91
CA THR A 333 -24.77 -1.29 -22.07
C THR A 333 -25.03 -2.06 -20.77
N LYS A 334 -24.47 -3.26 -20.64
CA LYS A 334 -24.66 -4.16 -19.49
C LYS A 334 -23.32 -4.46 -18.82
N VAL A 335 -23.36 -4.80 -17.54
CA VAL A 335 -22.20 -5.25 -16.76
C VAL A 335 -22.59 -6.56 -16.10
N GLY A 336 -21.83 -7.62 -16.34
CA GLY A 336 -22.18 -8.95 -15.85
C GLY A 336 -21.60 -10.09 -16.68
N ALA A 337 -21.88 -11.31 -16.23
CA ALA A 337 -21.37 -12.53 -16.85
C ALA A 337 -21.88 -12.73 -18.28
N GLU A 338 -23.01 -12.13 -18.64
CA GLU A 338 -23.59 -12.14 -19.99
C GLU A 338 -22.90 -11.17 -20.97
N GLU A 339 -22.07 -10.25 -20.47
CA GLU A 339 -21.31 -9.30 -21.27
C GLU A 339 -19.79 -9.56 -21.08
N PRO A 340 -19.18 -10.41 -21.92
CA PRO A 340 -17.75 -10.76 -21.83
C PRO A 340 -16.80 -9.55 -21.84
N PHE A 341 -17.21 -8.46 -22.49
CA PHE A 341 -16.43 -7.22 -22.54
C PHE A 341 -16.36 -6.48 -21.21
N SER A 342 -17.28 -6.76 -20.28
CA SER A 342 -17.33 -6.14 -18.95
C SER A 342 -16.31 -6.72 -17.95
N ALA A 343 -15.63 -7.81 -18.30
CA ALA A 343 -14.63 -8.47 -17.46
C ALA A 343 -13.18 -8.09 -17.81
N GLU A 344 -12.22 -8.60 -17.04
CA GLU A 344 -10.78 -8.49 -17.32
C GLU A 344 -10.41 -9.31 -18.57
N LYS A 345 -9.66 -8.70 -19.50
CA LYS A 345 -9.35 -9.28 -20.82
C LYS A 345 -7.85 -9.49 -21.07
N LEU A 346 -6.97 -8.86 -20.29
CA LEU A 346 -5.50 -8.90 -20.40
C LEU A 346 -4.94 -8.89 -21.84
N SER A 347 -5.60 -8.11 -22.69
CA SER A 347 -5.39 -8.01 -24.13
C SER A 347 -5.82 -6.61 -24.62
N PRO A 348 -5.45 -6.16 -25.82
CA PRO A 348 -5.84 -4.87 -26.38
C PRO A 348 -7.30 -4.86 -26.86
N VAL A 349 -8.22 -5.10 -25.92
CA VAL A 349 -9.67 -5.07 -26.11
C VAL A 349 -10.30 -4.22 -25.01
N LEU A 350 -11.18 -3.30 -25.37
CA LEU A 350 -11.90 -2.41 -24.45
C LEU A 350 -13.41 -2.51 -24.63
N ALA A 351 -14.15 -2.32 -23.56
CA ALA A 351 -15.55 -1.93 -23.61
C ALA A 351 -15.68 -0.40 -23.64
N LEU A 352 -16.66 0.13 -24.36
CA LEU A 352 -17.03 1.54 -24.35
C LEU A 352 -18.49 1.69 -23.92
N TYR A 353 -18.72 2.43 -22.83
CA TYR A 353 -20.03 2.71 -22.26
C TYR A 353 -20.37 4.18 -22.37
N LYS A 354 -21.67 4.47 -22.55
CA LYS A 354 -22.22 5.82 -22.52
C LYS A 354 -22.90 6.04 -21.17
N ALA A 355 -22.61 7.15 -20.50
CA ALA A 355 -23.25 7.55 -19.25
C ALA A 355 -24.01 8.88 -19.43
N ASP A 356 -25.09 9.08 -18.69
CA ASP A 356 -25.91 10.30 -18.84
C ASP A 356 -25.22 11.54 -18.27
N ASP A 357 -24.42 11.36 -17.22
CA ASP A 357 -23.67 12.38 -16.51
C ASP A 357 -22.49 11.78 -15.73
N PHE A 358 -21.70 12.62 -15.06
CA PHE A 358 -20.58 12.18 -14.23
C PHE A 358 -20.98 11.17 -13.14
N LYS A 359 -22.11 11.37 -12.45
CA LYS A 359 -22.50 10.52 -11.30
C LYS A 359 -22.92 9.13 -11.76
N SER A 360 -23.76 9.04 -12.79
CA SER A 360 -24.13 7.78 -13.42
C SER A 360 -22.92 7.06 -14.00
N GLY A 361 -21.97 7.79 -14.60
CA GLY A 361 -20.69 7.25 -15.06
C GLY A 361 -19.83 6.69 -13.93
N ALA A 362 -19.80 7.36 -12.78
CA ALA A 362 -19.09 6.91 -11.59
C ALA A 362 -19.74 5.65 -10.98
N GLU A 363 -21.07 5.56 -10.90
CA GLU A 363 -21.75 4.33 -10.44
C GLU A 363 -21.54 3.16 -11.40
N LEU A 364 -21.51 3.41 -12.71
CA LEU A 364 -21.19 2.38 -13.71
C LEU A 364 -19.75 1.87 -13.52
N ALA A 365 -18.78 2.78 -13.33
CA ALA A 365 -17.40 2.42 -13.03
C ALA A 365 -17.30 1.55 -11.75
N LYS A 366 -18.02 1.92 -10.69
CA LYS A 366 -18.09 1.11 -9.45
C LYS A 366 -18.70 -0.27 -9.70
N SER A 367 -19.69 -0.38 -10.58
CA SER A 367 -20.31 -1.65 -10.96
C SER A 367 -19.32 -2.56 -11.70
N LEU A 368 -18.52 -2.01 -12.62
CA LEU A 368 -17.44 -2.71 -13.33
C LEU A 368 -16.35 -3.21 -12.36
N VAL A 369 -15.92 -2.35 -11.43
CA VAL A 369 -14.98 -2.76 -10.35
C VAL A 369 -15.60 -3.87 -9.51
N SER A 370 -16.88 -3.74 -9.14
CA SER A 370 -17.58 -4.74 -8.33
C SER A 370 -17.72 -6.09 -9.03
N HIS A 371 -17.78 -6.10 -10.35
CA HIS A 371 -17.89 -7.31 -11.16
C HIS A 371 -16.59 -8.14 -11.18
N GLY A 372 -15.41 -7.52 -11.19
CA GLY A 372 -14.15 -8.28 -11.33
C GLY A 372 -12.84 -7.58 -10.98
N GLY A 373 -12.87 -6.41 -10.35
CA GLY A 373 -11.67 -5.58 -10.12
C GLY A 373 -11.55 -4.97 -8.72
N LYS A 374 -12.33 -5.47 -7.75
CA LYS A 374 -12.38 -4.92 -6.39
C LYS A 374 -10.99 -4.79 -5.78
N GLY A 375 -10.68 -3.59 -5.31
CA GLY A 375 -9.43 -3.27 -4.63
C GLY A 375 -8.26 -2.93 -5.54
N HIS A 376 -8.37 -3.12 -6.86
CA HIS A 376 -7.23 -2.95 -7.76
C HIS A 376 -7.01 -1.49 -8.18
N THR A 377 -7.60 -1.06 -9.30
CA THR A 377 -7.37 0.26 -9.92
C THR A 377 -8.65 0.82 -10.56
N SER A 378 -8.84 2.13 -10.52
CA SER A 378 -9.84 2.89 -11.27
C SER A 378 -9.24 4.20 -11.81
N VAL A 379 -9.83 4.78 -12.85
CA VAL A 379 -9.32 6.01 -13.49
C VAL A 379 -10.44 7.01 -13.72
N LEU A 380 -10.17 8.28 -13.41
CA LEU A 380 -10.99 9.43 -13.78
C LEU A 380 -10.17 10.39 -14.65
N TYR A 381 -10.70 10.70 -15.83
CA TYR A 381 -10.28 11.82 -16.65
C TYR A 381 -11.30 12.95 -16.49
N THR A 382 -10.83 14.10 -16.01
CA THR A 382 -11.65 15.28 -15.66
C THR A 382 -10.76 16.53 -15.67
N ASN A 383 -11.34 17.73 -15.69
CA ASN A 383 -10.57 18.94 -15.43
C ASN A 383 -9.96 18.87 -14.00
N PRO A 384 -8.64 19.07 -13.81
CA PRO A 384 -8.01 19.03 -12.48
C PRO A 384 -8.60 20.00 -11.44
N MET A 385 -9.32 21.04 -11.88
CA MET A 385 -10.00 21.98 -10.99
C MET A 385 -11.28 21.41 -10.36
N ASN A 386 -11.81 20.28 -10.84
CA ASN A 386 -12.99 19.61 -10.31
C ASN A 386 -12.66 18.77 -9.07
N ASP A 387 -12.14 19.43 -8.03
CA ASP A 387 -11.75 18.80 -6.77
C ASP A 387 -12.92 18.05 -6.08
N ASP A 388 -14.14 18.55 -6.22
CA ASP A 388 -15.36 17.92 -5.75
C ASP A 388 -15.63 16.57 -6.44
N ARG A 389 -15.48 16.50 -7.77
CA ARG A 389 -15.63 15.26 -8.56
C ARG A 389 -14.53 14.27 -8.25
N ILE A 390 -13.28 14.73 -8.12
CA ILE A 390 -12.15 13.89 -7.75
C ILE A 390 -12.38 13.25 -6.38
N LYS A 391 -12.79 14.04 -5.37
CA LYS A 391 -13.11 13.55 -4.02
C LYS A 391 -14.31 12.63 -4.00
N TYR A 392 -15.35 12.93 -4.78
CA TYR A 392 -16.54 12.09 -4.90
C TYR A 392 -16.17 10.72 -5.50
N TYR A 393 -15.47 10.71 -6.64
CA TYR A 393 -15.03 9.49 -7.29
C TYR A 393 -14.10 8.67 -6.38
N GLY A 394 -13.16 9.34 -5.70
CA GLY A 394 -12.27 8.72 -4.72
C GLY A 394 -12.98 8.05 -3.55
N HIS A 395 -14.05 8.67 -3.01
CA HIS A 395 -14.87 8.05 -1.95
C HIS A 395 -15.72 6.90 -2.45
N LEU A 396 -16.21 6.97 -3.69
CA LEU A 396 -17.13 5.99 -4.25
C LEU A 396 -16.40 4.69 -4.67
N MET A 397 -15.19 4.82 -5.23
CA MET A 397 -14.46 3.71 -5.81
C MET A 397 -13.91 2.76 -4.74
N ILE A 398 -14.23 1.47 -4.90
CA ILE A 398 -13.69 0.38 -4.07
C ILE A 398 -12.37 -0.16 -4.65
N THR A 399 -11.38 0.73 -4.83
CA THR A 399 -10.06 0.40 -5.43
C THR A 399 -8.94 1.00 -4.61
N GLY A 400 -7.81 0.31 -4.45
CA GLY A 400 -6.63 0.81 -3.73
C GLY A 400 -5.87 1.91 -4.48
N ARG A 401 -6.04 2.01 -5.81
CA ARG A 401 -5.43 3.03 -6.67
C ARG A 401 -6.50 3.73 -7.50
N VAL A 402 -6.77 4.99 -7.20
CA VAL A 402 -7.63 5.87 -8.00
C VAL A 402 -6.74 6.83 -8.77
N MET A 403 -6.68 6.69 -10.09
CA MET A 403 -5.82 7.47 -10.97
C MET A 403 -6.58 8.66 -11.53
N ILE A 404 -5.98 9.85 -11.51
CA ILE A 404 -6.56 11.07 -12.07
C ILE A 404 -5.70 11.52 -13.25
N ASN A 405 -6.29 11.63 -14.44
CA ASN A 405 -5.64 12.14 -15.64
C ASN A 405 -4.29 11.48 -15.99
N CYS A 406 -4.17 10.17 -15.78
CA CYS A 406 -2.96 9.43 -16.13
C CYS A 406 -3.26 8.01 -16.63
N PRO A 407 -2.41 7.44 -17.50
CA PRO A 407 -2.54 6.07 -17.99
C PRO A 407 -2.54 5.06 -16.82
N ALA A 408 -3.50 4.12 -16.82
CA ALA A 408 -3.69 3.24 -15.66
C ALA A 408 -2.48 2.35 -15.36
N SER A 409 -1.90 1.71 -16.38
CA SER A 409 -0.80 0.76 -16.20
C SER A 409 0.42 1.42 -15.56
N GLN A 410 0.90 2.52 -16.15
CA GLN A 410 2.08 3.24 -15.70
C GLN A 410 1.82 4.04 -14.41
N GLY A 411 0.60 4.57 -14.24
CA GLY A 411 0.20 5.26 -13.01
C GLY A 411 0.13 4.32 -11.81
N ALA A 412 -0.54 3.18 -11.95
CA ALA A 412 -0.80 2.24 -10.86
C ALA A 412 0.45 1.49 -10.38
N ILE A 413 1.38 1.16 -11.29
CA ILE A 413 2.65 0.53 -10.88
C ILE A 413 3.55 1.50 -10.11
N GLY A 414 3.32 2.82 -10.20
CA GLY A 414 3.97 3.85 -9.39
C GLY A 414 5.26 4.43 -10.00
N ASP A 415 5.69 5.58 -9.47
CA ASP A 415 6.96 6.27 -9.76
C ASP A 415 7.21 6.72 -11.22
N ILE A 416 6.20 6.62 -12.10
CA ILE A 416 6.29 7.08 -13.50
C ILE A 416 5.42 8.32 -13.74
N TYR A 417 4.12 8.21 -13.46
CA TYR A 417 3.15 9.32 -13.59
C TYR A 417 2.76 9.92 -12.23
N ASN A 418 3.38 9.45 -11.15
CA ASN A 418 3.25 10.00 -9.81
C ASN A 418 4.51 9.68 -9.01
N PHE A 419 4.88 10.52 -8.04
CA PHE A 419 6.08 10.32 -7.19
C PHE A 419 5.76 9.70 -5.83
N ARG A 420 4.50 9.33 -5.59
CA ARG A 420 3.99 8.97 -4.26
C ARG A 420 3.60 7.50 -4.14
N LEU A 421 3.18 6.83 -5.21
CA LEU A 421 2.99 5.38 -5.17
C LEU A 421 4.35 4.70 -5.32
N GLU A 422 4.60 3.72 -4.45
CA GLU A 422 5.81 2.92 -4.50
C GLU A 422 5.86 2.13 -5.83
N PRO A 423 7.00 2.11 -6.54
CA PRO A 423 7.15 1.34 -7.76
C PRO A 423 7.06 -0.17 -7.45
N SER A 424 6.14 -0.87 -8.08
CA SER A 424 5.86 -2.28 -7.77
C SER A 424 5.22 -3.05 -8.92
N LEU A 425 5.50 -4.35 -8.95
CA LEU A 425 4.81 -5.33 -9.80
C LEU A 425 3.98 -6.34 -8.98
N THR A 426 3.70 -6.01 -7.72
CA THR A 426 2.80 -6.75 -6.82
C THR A 426 1.86 -5.74 -6.17
N LEU A 427 0.66 -5.63 -6.75
CA LEU A 427 -0.34 -4.62 -6.40
C LEU A 427 -1.41 -5.25 -5.50
N GLY A 428 -1.32 -5.04 -4.20
CA GLY A 428 -2.25 -5.65 -3.24
C GLY A 428 -3.62 -5.00 -3.31
N CYS A 429 -4.70 -5.77 -3.30
CA CYS A 429 -6.07 -5.27 -3.50
C CYS A 429 -6.86 -5.05 -2.20
N GLY A 430 -6.19 -5.12 -1.03
CA GLY A 430 -6.82 -4.95 0.28
C GLY A 430 -7.92 -5.96 0.56
N SER A 431 -8.68 -5.73 1.63
CA SER A 431 -9.76 -6.61 2.06
C SER A 431 -10.86 -6.78 1.01
N TRP A 432 -11.08 -5.77 0.15
CA TRP A 432 -12.02 -5.86 -0.96
C TRP A 432 -11.68 -6.95 -1.99
N GLY A 433 -10.38 -7.20 -2.20
CA GLY A 433 -9.86 -8.26 -3.06
C GLY A 433 -9.40 -9.51 -2.30
N GLY A 434 -9.69 -9.60 -0.99
CA GLY A 434 -9.22 -10.72 -0.16
C GLY A 434 -7.70 -10.73 0.07
N ASN A 435 -7.07 -9.56 0.11
CA ASN A 435 -5.64 -9.40 0.36
C ASN A 435 -5.38 -8.69 1.70
N SER A 436 -4.21 -8.94 2.27
CA SER A 436 -3.73 -8.36 3.53
C SER A 436 -3.24 -6.91 3.39
N VAL A 437 -2.96 -6.47 2.16
CA VAL A 437 -2.47 -5.11 1.87
C VAL A 437 -3.19 -4.53 0.65
N SER A 438 -3.46 -3.21 0.69
CA SER A 438 -4.05 -2.44 -0.43
C SER A 438 -3.02 -1.60 -1.20
N GLU A 439 -1.75 -1.72 -0.83
CA GLU A 439 -0.65 -0.88 -1.32
C GLU A 439 0.13 -1.54 -2.46
N ASN A 440 1.05 -0.77 -3.03
CA ASN A 440 2.10 -1.31 -3.87
C ASN A 440 3.13 -1.97 -2.96
N VAL A 441 3.30 -3.29 -3.08
CA VAL A 441 4.24 -4.04 -2.23
C VAL A 441 5.67 -3.58 -2.50
N GLY A 442 6.49 -3.54 -1.46
CA GLY A 442 7.84 -2.98 -1.44
C GLY A 442 8.57 -3.33 -0.14
N VAL A 443 9.75 -2.75 0.09
CA VAL A 443 10.67 -3.17 1.18
C VAL A 443 10.04 -3.17 2.58
N LYS A 444 9.14 -2.22 2.88
CA LYS A 444 8.48 -2.14 4.20
C LYS A 444 7.67 -3.39 4.55
N HIS A 445 7.18 -4.11 3.55
CA HIS A 445 6.34 -5.30 3.73
C HIS A 445 7.18 -6.56 3.94
N LEU A 446 8.50 -6.48 3.73
CA LEU A 446 9.43 -7.60 3.82
C LEU A 446 10.34 -7.49 5.05
N MET A 447 9.89 -6.80 6.08
CA MET A 447 10.60 -6.68 7.35
C MET A 447 9.62 -6.75 8.51
N ASN A 448 10.07 -7.33 9.61
CA ASN A 448 9.46 -7.14 10.91
C ASN A 448 10.04 -5.87 11.56
N ILE A 449 9.19 -5.13 12.28
CA ILE A 449 9.63 -4.00 13.11
C ILE A 449 9.57 -4.42 14.58
N LYS A 450 10.74 -4.60 15.17
CA LYS A 450 10.90 -4.90 16.60
C LYS A 450 10.91 -3.59 17.38
N ASN A 451 9.96 -3.42 18.30
CA ASN A 451 9.89 -2.27 19.20
C ASN A 451 10.58 -2.62 20.52
N VAL A 452 11.63 -1.89 20.87
CA VAL A 452 12.29 -1.97 22.18
C VAL A 452 11.84 -0.75 22.98
N ALA A 453 10.96 -0.97 23.95
CA ALA A 453 10.45 0.07 24.83
C ALA A 453 11.17 0.01 26.18
N LYS A 454 11.75 1.13 26.59
CA LYS A 454 12.33 1.32 27.93
C LYS A 454 11.24 1.72 28.91
N ARG A 455 11.46 1.45 30.19
CA ARG A 455 10.58 1.94 31.26
C ARG A 455 10.78 3.45 31.38
N GLU A 456 9.73 4.20 31.09
CA GLU A 456 9.62 5.62 31.42
C GLU A 456 8.68 5.81 32.61
N GLU A 457 8.79 6.93 33.32
CA GLU A 457 7.83 7.28 34.36
C GLU A 457 6.55 7.86 33.74
N ASN A 458 5.41 7.65 34.40
CA ASN A 458 4.15 8.25 33.96
C ASN A 458 4.29 9.78 33.99
N MET A 459 3.69 10.46 32.99
CA MET A 459 3.64 11.92 32.95
C MET A 459 3.01 12.46 34.24
N LEU A 460 3.84 13.07 35.09
CA LEU A 460 3.39 13.88 36.20
C LEU A 460 3.09 15.28 35.67
N TRP A 461 1.91 15.80 35.96
CA TRP A 461 1.52 17.15 35.58
C TRP A 461 1.13 17.92 36.84
N PHE A 462 1.62 19.14 36.95
CA PHE A 462 1.31 20.06 38.04
C PHE A 462 0.48 21.21 37.48
N ARG A 463 -0.73 21.39 38.02
CA ARG A 463 -1.61 22.50 37.64
C ARG A 463 -1.60 23.56 38.72
N VAL A 464 -0.96 24.68 38.40
CA VAL A 464 -0.93 25.90 39.22
C VAL A 464 -2.35 26.48 39.34
N PRO A 465 -2.70 27.16 40.46
CA PRO A 465 -3.95 27.92 40.55
C PRO A 465 -4.18 28.81 39.32
N PRO A 466 -5.43 28.92 38.81
CA PRO A 466 -5.70 29.56 37.53
C PRO A 466 -5.40 31.07 37.50
N LYS A 467 -5.23 31.71 38.67
CA LYS A 467 -4.98 33.16 38.81
C LYS A 467 -4.03 33.42 39.99
N ILE A 468 -2.89 34.05 39.73
CA ILE A 468 -1.91 34.48 40.74
C ILE A 468 -1.70 35.99 40.61
N TYR A 469 -1.88 36.73 41.71
CA TYR A 469 -1.70 38.18 41.76
C TYR A 469 -0.51 38.53 42.66
N PHE A 470 0.47 39.29 42.15
CA PHE A 470 1.69 39.66 42.89
C PHE A 470 2.11 41.11 42.58
N LYS A 471 2.97 41.69 43.45
CA LYS A 471 3.46 43.10 43.51
C LYS A 471 2.59 44.10 44.33
N PRO A 472 3.17 45.23 44.81
CA PRO A 472 2.42 46.27 45.52
C PRO A 472 1.22 46.76 44.71
N GLY A 473 0.07 46.91 45.38
CA GLY A 473 -1.18 47.40 44.77
C GLY A 473 -2.04 46.33 44.10
N SER A 474 -1.59 45.08 43.96
CA SER A 474 -2.35 44.01 43.30
C SER A 474 -3.57 43.55 44.13
N LEU A 475 -3.49 43.62 45.46
CA LEU A 475 -4.47 43.01 46.35
C LEU A 475 -5.89 43.56 46.16
N GLY A 476 -6.05 44.89 46.16
CA GLY A 476 -7.36 45.52 45.96
C GLY A 476 -7.93 45.30 44.56
N VAL A 477 -7.07 45.08 43.55
CA VAL A 477 -7.53 44.74 42.19
C VAL A 477 -8.01 43.29 42.14
N ALA A 478 -7.26 42.37 42.74
CA ALA A 478 -7.58 40.94 42.79
C ALA A 478 -8.90 40.68 43.53
N LEU A 479 -9.10 41.32 44.69
CA LEU A 479 -10.28 41.10 45.53
C LEU A 479 -11.58 41.62 44.88
N LYS A 480 -11.52 42.56 43.94
CA LYS A 480 -12.70 43.00 43.16
C LYS A 480 -13.28 41.88 42.30
N GLU A 481 -12.49 40.89 41.91
CA GLU A 481 -12.99 39.73 41.16
C GLU A 481 -13.87 38.80 42.01
N LEU A 482 -13.85 38.96 43.34
CA LEU A 482 -14.70 38.21 44.26
C LEU A 482 -16.13 38.75 44.32
N LYS A 483 -16.46 39.77 43.52
CA LYS A 483 -17.82 40.32 43.44
C LYS A 483 -18.83 39.23 43.04
N GLY A 484 -19.82 39.00 43.90
CA GLY A 484 -20.85 37.97 43.72
C GLY A 484 -20.55 36.65 44.44
N LYS A 485 -19.36 36.51 45.05
CA LYS A 485 -19.08 35.47 46.05
C LYS A 485 -19.74 35.84 47.38
N LYS A 486 -19.96 34.84 48.23
CA LYS A 486 -20.64 35.00 49.52
C LYS A 486 -19.78 34.53 50.70
N ARG A 487 -18.89 33.55 50.48
CA ARG A 487 -18.17 32.86 51.56
C ARG A 487 -16.72 32.56 51.14
N ALA A 488 -15.76 33.30 51.68
CA ALA A 488 -14.34 33.11 51.40
C ALA A 488 -13.63 32.31 52.49
N PHE A 489 -12.81 31.33 52.10
CA PHE A 489 -11.94 30.63 53.04
C PHE A 489 -10.49 31.02 52.79
N ILE A 490 -9.88 31.67 53.77
CA ILE A 490 -8.52 32.20 53.68
C ILE A 490 -7.57 31.15 54.27
N VAL A 491 -6.60 30.72 53.48
CA VAL A 491 -5.52 29.82 53.88
C VAL A 491 -4.23 30.63 53.99
N THR A 492 -3.60 30.63 55.15
CA THR A 492 -2.39 31.42 55.43
C THR A 492 -1.53 30.74 56.48
N ASP A 493 -0.31 31.24 56.67
CA ASP A 493 0.57 30.76 57.74
C ASP A 493 0.36 31.56 59.04
N LYS A 494 0.81 30.95 60.14
CA LYS A 494 0.65 31.53 61.48
C LYS A 494 1.39 32.86 61.66
N PRO A 495 2.64 33.03 61.17
CA PRO A 495 3.33 34.32 61.22
C PRO A 495 2.56 35.45 60.54
N LEU A 496 2.02 35.25 59.34
CA LEU A 496 1.24 36.27 58.63
C LEU A 496 -0.06 36.60 59.35
N PHE A 497 -0.71 35.58 59.93
CA PHE A 497 -1.89 35.79 60.76
C PHE A 497 -1.57 36.61 62.02
N ASP A 498 -0.53 36.23 62.78
CA ASP A 498 -0.14 36.89 64.03
C ASP A 498 0.36 38.33 63.79
N LEU A 499 0.93 38.62 62.61
CA LEU A 499 1.32 39.96 62.17
C LEU A 499 0.13 40.81 61.66
N GLY A 500 -1.09 40.26 61.65
CA GLY A 500 -2.31 40.95 61.19
C GLY A 500 -2.36 41.18 59.67
N MET A 501 -1.55 40.46 58.89
CA MET A 501 -1.50 40.65 57.44
C MET A 501 -2.79 40.21 56.73
N THR A 502 -3.56 39.31 57.34
CA THR A 502 -4.89 38.90 56.89
C THR A 502 -5.90 40.06 56.89
N HIS A 503 -5.71 41.09 57.72
CA HIS A 503 -6.63 42.24 57.81
C HIS A 503 -6.79 42.94 56.45
N LYS A 504 -5.70 43.05 55.70
CA LYS A 504 -5.71 43.63 54.34
C LYS A 504 -6.63 42.89 53.36
N VAL A 505 -6.92 41.62 53.62
CA VAL A 505 -7.88 40.81 52.86
C VAL A 505 -9.27 40.93 53.48
N THR A 506 -9.38 40.71 54.80
CA THR A 506 -10.67 40.66 55.49
C THR A 506 -11.41 41.99 55.45
N ASP A 507 -10.71 43.12 55.59
CA ASP A 507 -11.31 44.46 55.52
C ASP A 507 -12.03 44.67 54.18
N VAL A 508 -11.41 44.23 53.08
CA VAL A 508 -12.00 44.31 51.74
C VAL A 508 -13.14 43.31 51.57
N LEU A 509 -13.04 42.11 52.16
CA LEU A 509 -14.12 41.12 52.14
C LEU A 509 -15.36 41.64 52.90
N ASP A 510 -15.16 42.31 54.03
CA ASP A 510 -16.22 42.97 54.79
C ASP A 510 -16.87 44.11 53.98
N GLU A 511 -16.07 44.95 53.32
CA GLU A 511 -16.57 46.02 52.43
C GLU A 511 -17.46 45.49 51.30
N ILE A 512 -17.15 44.32 50.75
CA ILE A 512 -17.93 43.70 49.66
C ILE A 512 -18.99 42.71 50.15
N GLY A 513 -19.16 42.55 51.47
CA GLY A 513 -20.19 41.71 52.08
C GLY A 513 -19.95 40.20 51.95
N VAL A 514 -18.70 39.76 51.89
CA VAL A 514 -18.31 38.34 51.82
C VAL A 514 -17.95 37.84 53.22
N SER A 515 -18.71 36.88 53.74
CA SER A 515 -18.36 36.21 55.00
C SER A 515 -17.07 35.41 54.83
N TYR A 516 -16.22 35.34 55.85
CA TYR A 516 -14.96 34.61 55.72
C TYR A 516 -14.62 33.73 56.93
N LYS A 517 -13.75 32.74 56.69
CA LYS A 517 -13.10 31.92 57.73
C LYS A 517 -11.62 31.81 57.40
N ILE A 518 -10.77 31.92 58.42
CA ILE A 518 -9.32 31.85 58.27
C ILE A 518 -8.83 30.51 58.82
N PHE A 519 -8.01 29.82 58.03
CA PHE A 519 -7.17 28.72 58.46
C PHE A 519 -5.71 29.21 58.41
N SER A 520 -5.13 29.44 59.57
CA SER A 520 -3.78 30.02 59.72
C SER A 520 -2.72 28.98 60.14
N ASP A 521 -3.08 27.71 60.23
CA ASP A 521 -2.20 26.66 60.75
C ASP A 521 -1.39 25.98 59.62
N VAL A 522 -1.01 26.75 58.61
CA VAL A 522 -0.13 26.28 57.53
C VAL A 522 1.32 26.40 57.98
N HIS A 523 2.01 25.27 57.99
CA HIS A 523 3.45 25.19 58.25
C HIS A 523 4.25 25.21 56.94
N PRO A 524 5.55 25.56 56.98
CA PRO A 524 6.45 25.35 55.85
C PRO A 524 6.42 23.88 55.38
N ASP A 525 6.41 23.66 54.07
CA ASP A 525 6.25 22.34 53.43
C ASP A 525 5.05 21.55 53.99
N PRO A 526 3.81 22.06 53.78
CA PRO A 526 2.61 21.51 54.42
C PRO A 526 2.38 20.05 54.03
N ASP A 527 2.05 19.23 55.03
CA ASP A 527 1.79 17.80 54.85
C ASP A 527 0.29 17.51 54.63
N LEU A 528 -0.04 16.24 54.37
CA LEU A 528 -1.43 15.80 54.24
C LEU A 528 -2.26 16.07 55.51
N THR A 529 -1.65 16.12 56.69
CA THR A 529 -2.34 16.43 57.94
C THR A 529 -2.87 17.86 57.93
N THR A 530 -2.01 18.81 57.55
CA THR A 530 -2.33 20.24 57.40
C THR A 530 -3.48 20.44 56.42
N VAL A 531 -3.39 19.80 55.24
CA VAL A 531 -4.44 19.86 54.20
C VAL A 531 -5.75 19.27 54.69
N ASN A 532 -5.73 18.11 55.37
CA ASN A 532 -6.95 17.48 55.90
C ASN A 532 -7.64 18.34 56.98
N ASN A 533 -6.87 19.05 57.81
CA ASN A 533 -7.40 19.97 58.81
C ASN A 533 -8.06 21.19 58.14
N ALA A 534 -7.42 21.76 57.12
CA ALA A 534 -8.01 22.83 56.31
C ALA A 534 -9.31 22.37 55.64
N ILE A 535 -9.34 21.14 55.08
CA ILE A 535 -10.52 20.52 54.46
C ILE A 535 -11.68 20.37 55.46
N ALA A 536 -11.42 19.99 56.71
CA ALA A 536 -12.47 19.95 57.73
C ALA A 536 -13.06 21.35 57.99
N GLY A 537 -12.21 22.38 58.00
CA GLY A 537 -12.61 23.78 58.05
C GLY A 537 -13.44 24.20 56.83
N LEU A 538 -13.04 23.80 55.63
CA LEU A 538 -13.74 24.06 54.37
C LEU A 538 -15.12 23.42 54.34
N ARG A 539 -15.22 22.12 54.69
CA ARG A 539 -16.49 21.37 54.69
C ARG A 539 -17.51 21.94 55.66
N SER A 540 -17.07 22.42 56.82
CA SER A 540 -17.96 23.06 57.79
C SER A 540 -18.40 24.47 57.38
N PHE A 541 -17.56 25.17 56.60
CA PHE A 541 -17.79 26.55 56.21
C PHE A 541 -18.35 26.72 54.79
N GLU A 542 -18.40 25.67 53.97
CA GLU A 542 -18.95 25.70 52.60
C GLU A 542 -18.63 26.99 51.81
N PRO A 543 -17.35 27.35 51.65
CA PRO A 543 -16.97 28.54 50.90
C PRO A 543 -17.20 28.38 49.41
N ASP A 544 -17.45 29.49 48.71
CA ASP A 544 -17.52 29.56 47.25
C ASP A 544 -16.26 30.14 46.60
N VAL A 545 -15.25 30.47 47.41
CA VAL A 545 -13.89 30.81 47.01
C VAL A 545 -12.87 30.49 48.11
N ILE A 546 -11.68 30.03 47.70
CA ILE A 546 -10.52 29.85 48.56
C ILE A 546 -9.49 30.92 48.20
N ILE A 547 -8.91 31.58 49.20
CA ILE A 547 -7.89 32.61 49.05
C ILE A 547 -6.64 32.12 49.77
N ALA A 548 -5.62 31.73 49.03
CA ALA A 548 -4.29 31.52 49.57
C ALA A 548 -3.58 32.87 49.76
N LEU A 549 -3.26 33.22 51.00
CA LEU A 549 -2.53 34.44 51.36
C LEU A 549 -1.17 34.07 51.95
N GLY A 550 -0.11 34.29 51.18
CA GLY A 550 1.26 34.11 51.64
C GLY A 550 2.21 33.67 50.52
N GLY A 551 3.29 32.99 50.90
CA GLY A 551 4.31 32.46 49.99
C GLY A 551 3.93 31.10 49.41
N GLY A 552 4.93 30.25 49.13
CA GLY A 552 4.71 28.90 48.58
C GLY A 552 3.81 28.04 49.47
N SER A 553 4.06 28.01 50.78
CA SER A 553 3.36 27.08 51.68
C SER A 553 1.84 27.27 51.74
N PRO A 554 1.28 28.50 51.85
CA PRO A 554 -0.17 28.68 51.74
C PRO A 554 -0.76 28.44 50.34
N ILE A 555 0.06 28.45 49.28
CA ILE A 555 -0.36 28.13 47.91
C ILE A 555 -0.33 26.62 47.67
N ASP A 556 0.60 25.91 48.32
CA ASP A 556 0.78 24.46 48.25
C ASP A 556 -0.26 23.71 49.11
N ALA A 557 -0.73 24.31 50.21
CA ALA A 557 -1.79 23.80 51.09
C ALA A 557 -3.21 24.07 50.53
#